data_AF-A0A1B2I3E6-F1
#
_entry.id   AF-A0A1B2I3E6-F1
#
_cell.length_a   1.000
_cell.length_b   1.000
_cell.length_c   1.000
_cell.angle_alpha   90.00
_cell.angle_beta   90.00
_cell.angle_gamma   90.00
#
_symmetry.space_group_name_H-M   'P 1'
#
loop_
_entity.id
_entity.type
_entity.pdbx_description
1 polymer ?
#
loop_
_entity_poly.entity_id
_entity_poly.type
_entity_poly.pdbx_seq_one_letter_code
_entity_poly.pdbx_strand_id
1 'polypeptide(L)'
;MSKIFRKSAYLALTLIFIFTLAGQSFASALKPAPLNPKFVEWCGGQATSGKSSSSGAGKLNYGYAPSPVNWSHLGGLVYNIGSSSSSRRADTLPASYDLRSKMTAVKDQNPFGNCWAHSAMAATESFLIGRGLVSSTDIDLSEWYLTYFAYNPFSRRIHK
;
A
#
# COMPACT_ATOMS: atom_id res chain seq x y z
N MET A 1 15.01 -45.89 -53.71
CA MET A 1 14.72 -44.58 -53.08
C MET A 1 15.78 -43.58 -53.49
N SER A 2 15.40 -42.49 -54.17
CA SER A 2 16.34 -41.52 -54.73
C SER A 2 17.11 -40.79 -53.63
N LYS A 3 18.41 -40.54 -53.84
CA LYS A 3 19.30 -39.85 -52.86
C LYS A 3 18.79 -38.45 -52.48
N ILE A 4 17.96 -37.85 -53.33
CA ILE A 4 17.32 -36.54 -53.16
C ILE A 4 16.20 -36.61 -52.10
N PHE A 5 15.39 -37.67 -52.11
CA PHE A 5 14.32 -37.87 -51.13
C PHE A 5 14.85 -38.07 -49.71
N ARG A 6 15.99 -38.79 -49.58
CA ARG A 6 16.66 -38.99 -48.29
C ARG A 6 17.21 -37.68 -47.71
N LYS A 7 17.84 -36.84 -48.54
CA LYS A 7 18.38 -35.53 -48.10
C LYS A 7 17.27 -34.56 -47.67
N SER A 8 16.16 -34.51 -48.42
CA SER A 8 14.99 -33.69 -48.07
C SER A 8 14.35 -34.13 -46.75
N ALA A 9 14.25 -35.44 -46.52
CA ALA A 9 13.74 -35.99 -45.26
C ALA A 9 14.64 -35.61 -44.06
N TYR A 10 15.97 -35.68 -44.19
CA TYR A 10 16.88 -35.24 -43.14
C TYR A 10 16.79 -33.73 -42.86
N LEU A 11 16.66 -32.91 -43.90
CA LEU A 11 16.54 -31.45 -43.78
C LEU A 11 15.22 -31.05 -43.12
N ALA A 12 14.12 -31.76 -43.42
CA ALA A 12 12.85 -31.57 -42.74
C ALA A 12 12.93 -31.99 -41.26
N LEU A 13 13.60 -33.11 -40.96
CA LEU A 13 13.72 -33.63 -39.60
C LEU A 13 14.60 -32.75 -38.72
N THR A 14 15.67 -32.15 -39.27
CA THR A 14 16.50 -31.17 -38.56
C THR A 14 15.77 -29.86 -38.33
N LEU A 15 14.99 -29.37 -39.29
CA LEU A 15 14.16 -28.17 -39.12
C LEU A 15 13.09 -28.35 -38.04
N ILE A 16 12.46 -29.53 -37.98
CA ILE A 16 11.49 -29.87 -36.92
C ILE A 16 12.17 -29.92 -35.55
N PHE A 17 13.38 -30.50 -35.46
CA PHE A 17 14.14 -30.56 -34.20
C PHE A 17 14.58 -29.17 -33.70
N ILE A 18 14.95 -28.26 -34.60
CA ILE A 18 15.30 -26.87 -34.23
C ILE A 18 14.06 -26.10 -33.74
N PHE A 19 12.90 -26.33 -34.36
CA PHE A 19 11.65 -25.68 -33.97
C PHE A 19 11.14 -26.15 -32.61
N THR A 20 11.34 -27.41 -32.24
CA THR A 20 10.93 -27.95 -30.92
C THR A 20 11.89 -27.54 -29.79
N LEU A 21 13.17 -27.36 -30.08
CA LEU A 21 14.16 -26.92 -29.07
C LEU A 21 14.06 -25.42 -28.74
N ALA A 22 13.62 -24.58 -29.68
CA ALA A 22 13.49 -23.13 -29.51
C ALA A 22 12.13 -22.67 -28.93
N GLY A 23 11.15 -23.57 -28.80
CA GLY A 23 9.75 -23.22 -28.50
C GLY A 23 9.34 -23.22 -27.02
N GLN A 24 10.24 -23.50 -26.07
CA GLN A 24 9.86 -23.60 -24.65
C GLN A 24 10.14 -22.30 -23.90
N SER A 25 9.27 -21.31 -24.10
CA SER A 25 9.21 -20.13 -23.22
C SER A 25 8.48 -20.50 -21.94
N PHE A 26 9.23 -20.76 -20.86
CA PHE A 26 8.65 -20.90 -19.52
C PHE A 26 8.39 -19.51 -18.93
N ALA A 27 7.20 -18.96 -19.20
CA ALA A 27 6.70 -17.87 -18.37
C ALA A 27 6.41 -18.47 -16.98
N SER A 28 7.28 -18.20 -15.99
CA SER A 28 6.97 -18.54 -14.60
C SER A 28 5.66 -17.86 -14.22
N ALA A 29 4.66 -18.64 -13.81
CA ALA A 29 3.40 -18.10 -13.30
C ALA A 29 3.69 -17.15 -12.12
N LEU A 30 3.15 -15.92 -12.17
CA LEU A 30 3.27 -14.98 -11.08
C LEU A 30 2.63 -15.60 -9.82
N LYS A 31 3.43 -15.79 -8.77
CA LYS A 31 2.92 -16.19 -7.46
C LYS A 31 2.59 -14.95 -6.64
N PRO A 32 1.40 -14.85 -6.03
CA PRO A 32 1.08 -13.73 -5.16
C PRO A 32 2.00 -13.70 -3.95
N ALA A 33 2.29 -12.50 -3.45
CA ALA A 33 3.04 -12.35 -2.22
C ALA A 33 2.27 -12.97 -1.04
N PRO A 34 2.94 -13.64 -0.10
CA PRO A 34 2.30 -14.10 1.13
C PRO A 34 1.65 -12.95 1.89
N LEU A 35 0.40 -13.15 2.35
CA LEU A 35 -0.30 -12.18 3.18
C LEU A 35 0.35 -12.08 4.56
N ASN A 36 0.28 -10.89 5.15
CA ASN A 36 0.65 -10.67 6.54
C ASN A 36 -0.27 -11.48 7.48
N PRO A 37 0.27 -12.34 8.37
CA PRO A 37 -0.53 -13.13 9.30
C PRO A 37 -1.47 -12.29 10.17
N LYS A 38 -1.02 -11.10 10.61
CA LYS A 38 -1.86 -10.18 11.41
C LYS A 38 -3.05 -9.64 10.64
N PHE A 39 -2.92 -9.48 9.32
CA PHE A 39 -4.03 -9.07 8.46
C PHE A 39 -5.06 -10.19 8.33
N VAL A 40 -4.61 -11.44 8.17
CA VAL A 40 -5.51 -12.61 8.10
C VAL A 40 -6.29 -12.80 9.40
N GLU A 41 -5.62 -12.68 10.55
CA GLU A 41 -6.27 -12.72 11.87
C GLU A 41 -7.33 -11.63 12.03
N TRP A 42 -7.00 -10.40 11.63
CA TRP A 42 -7.93 -9.26 11.67
C TRP A 42 -9.16 -9.47 10.76
N CYS A 43 -8.97 -9.98 9.53
CA CYS A 43 -10.07 -10.32 8.63
C CYS A 43 -10.97 -11.42 9.24
N GLY A 44 -10.37 -12.44 9.85
CA GLY A 44 -11.11 -13.50 10.55
C GLY A 44 -11.96 -12.95 11.71
N GLY A 45 -11.41 -12.02 12.49
CA GLY A 45 -12.12 -11.30 13.54
C GLY A 45 -13.28 -10.43 13.03
N GLN A 46 -13.16 -9.81 11.86
CA GLN A 46 -14.27 -9.07 11.26
C GLN A 46 -15.41 -9.98 10.77
N ALA A 47 -15.09 -11.16 10.23
CA ALA A 47 -16.09 -12.14 9.81
C ALA A 47 -16.95 -12.66 10.99
N THR A 48 -16.34 -12.79 12.18
CA THR A 48 -17.05 -13.19 13.41
C THR A 48 -17.76 -12.04 14.11
N SER A 49 -17.32 -10.79 13.90
CA SER A 49 -17.90 -9.59 14.52
C SER A 49 -19.14 -9.04 13.80
N GLY A 50 -19.56 -9.63 12.67
CA GLY A 50 -20.73 -9.20 11.87
C GLY A 50 -22.11 -9.28 12.56
N LYS A 51 -22.17 -9.56 13.86
CA LYS A 51 -23.41 -9.64 14.66
C LYS A 51 -23.29 -9.04 16.07
N SER A 52 -22.43 -8.05 16.29
CA SER A 52 -22.44 -7.31 17.56
C SER A 52 -22.16 -5.83 17.35
N SER A 53 -23.24 -5.11 17.05
CA SER A 53 -23.43 -3.75 17.53
C SER A 53 -23.49 -3.81 19.07
N SER A 54 -22.35 -3.61 19.75
CA SER A 54 -22.36 -3.50 21.21
C SER A 54 -21.40 -2.43 21.68
N SER A 55 -22.01 -1.34 22.14
CA SER A 55 -21.59 -0.47 23.24
C SER A 55 -21.15 -1.27 24.48
N GLY A 56 -19.95 -1.85 24.42
CA GLY A 56 -19.30 -2.57 25.50
C GLY A 56 -17.79 -2.52 25.27
N ALA A 57 -17.01 -2.52 26.35
CA ALA A 57 -15.55 -2.33 26.37
C ALA A 57 -14.72 -3.42 25.65
N GLY A 58 -15.05 -3.73 24.40
CA GLY A 58 -14.14 -4.36 23.45
C GLY A 58 -13.13 -3.32 22.95
N LYS A 59 -11.90 -3.76 22.64
CA LYS A 59 -10.85 -2.90 22.08
C LYS A 59 -11.41 -2.09 20.91
N LEU A 60 -11.60 -0.78 21.12
CA LEU A 60 -12.05 0.12 20.07
C LEU A 60 -10.97 0.17 18.99
N ASN A 61 -11.24 -0.45 17.84
CA ASN A 61 -10.41 -0.27 16.66
C ASN A 61 -10.86 1.05 16.02
N TYR A 62 -10.17 2.15 16.34
CA TYR A 62 -10.46 3.53 15.87
C TYR A 62 -10.31 3.74 14.34
N GLY A 63 -10.36 2.66 13.55
CA GLY A 63 -10.13 2.66 12.11
C GLY A 63 -8.84 1.97 11.66
N TYR A 64 -8.04 1.48 12.60
CA TYR A 64 -6.79 0.78 12.27
C TYR A 64 -7.06 -0.60 11.67
N ALA A 65 -6.47 -0.86 10.51
CA ALA A 65 -6.40 -2.16 9.86
C ALA A 65 -4.91 -2.52 9.62
N PRO A 66 -4.45 -3.73 9.97
CA PRO A 66 -3.10 -4.16 9.67
C PRO A 66 -2.80 -4.11 8.17
N SER A 67 -1.54 -3.88 7.78
CA SER A 67 -1.15 -3.93 6.38
C SER A 67 -1.30 -5.35 5.81
N PRO A 68 -1.90 -5.54 4.62
CA PRO A 68 -1.98 -6.85 3.96
C PRO A 68 -0.60 -7.42 3.58
N VAL A 69 0.39 -6.55 3.40
CA VAL A 69 1.76 -6.90 2.99
C VAL A 69 2.62 -7.13 4.22
N ASN A 70 3.46 -8.18 4.17
CA ASN A 70 4.43 -8.46 5.22
C ASN A 70 5.72 -7.65 5.01
N TRP A 71 5.97 -6.71 5.92
CA TRP A 71 7.13 -5.81 5.89
C TRP A 71 8.30 -6.29 6.75
N SER A 72 8.28 -7.52 7.27
CA SER A 72 9.35 -8.03 8.16
C SER A 72 10.74 -7.95 7.52
N HIS A 73 10.82 -8.11 6.20
CA HIS A 73 12.05 -7.99 5.43
C HIS A 73 12.67 -6.58 5.44
N LEU A 74 11.90 -5.56 5.81
CA LEU A 74 12.36 -4.17 5.96
C LEU A 74 12.84 -3.87 7.39
N GLY A 75 12.62 -4.79 8.34
CA GLY A 75 12.96 -4.60 9.74
C GLY A 75 14.46 -4.35 9.92
N GLY A 76 14.81 -3.16 10.44
CA GLY A 76 16.20 -2.78 10.69
C GLY A 76 16.98 -2.32 9.45
N LEU A 77 16.35 -2.23 8.28
CA LEU A 77 16.99 -1.68 7.09
C LEU A 77 16.98 -0.15 7.13
N VAL A 78 18.17 0.44 7.01
CA VAL A 78 18.35 1.88 6.82
C VAL A 78 18.55 2.15 5.34
N TYR A 79 17.55 2.75 4.69
CA TYR A 79 17.64 3.16 3.30
C TYR A 79 18.27 4.55 3.22
N ASN A 80 19.38 4.68 2.47
CA ASN A 80 19.96 5.99 2.20
C ASN A 80 19.10 6.72 1.17
N ILE A 81 18.16 7.55 1.66
CA ILE A 81 17.33 8.42 0.83
C ILE A 81 18.18 9.62 0.43
N GLY A 82 19.03 9.45 -0.59
CA GLY A 82 19.75 10.52 -1.28
C GLY A 82 21.29 10.46 -1.19
N SER A 83 21.92 10.26 -2.34
CA SER A 83 23.36 10.46 -2.54
C SER A 83 23.61 11.91 -2.94
N SER A 84 23.94 12.77 -1.96
CA SER A 84 24.73 14.02 -2.06
C SER A 84 24.48 14.90 -0.82
N SER A 85 25.51 15.01 0.04
CA SER A 85 25.73 16.06 1.07
C SER A 85 24.61 16.41 2.07
N SER A 86 23.47 15.73 2.07
CA SER A 86 22.31 16.01 2.93
C SER A 86 21.81 14.76 3.65
N SER A 87 22.72 13.89 4.09
CA SER A 87 22.44 13.21 5.36
C SER A 87 22.25 14.35 6.35
N ARG A 88 21.00 14.68 6.67
CA ARG A 88 20.66 15.61 7.75
C ARG A 88 21.28 14.99 9.00
N ARG A 89 22.53 15.36 9.26
CA ARG A 89 23.31 14.86 10.39
C ARG A 89 22.40 15.03 11.60
N ALA A 90 22.28 13.99 12.41
CA ALA A 90 21.60 14.11 13.70
C ALA A 90 22.11 15.35 14.48
N ASP A 91 23.37 15.75 14.24
CA ASP A 91 24.02 16.95 14.77
C ASP A 91 23.33 18.30 14.46
N THR A 92 22.41 18.38 13.48
CA THR A 92 21.70 19.64 13.14
C THR A 92 20.23 19.66 13.55
N LEU A 93 19.74 18.61 14.23
CA LEU A 93 18.38 18.60 14.76
C LEU A 93 18.32 19.44 16.05
N PRO A 94 17.27 20.25 16.25
CA PRO A 94 17.10 20.98 17.50
C PRO A 94 16.86 20.00 18.66
N ALA A 95 17.27 20.38 19.87
CA ALA A 95 17.04 19.59 21.08
C ALA A 95 15.54 19.33 21.36
N SER A 96 14.66 20.18 20.83
CA SER A 96 13.20 20.02 20.89
C SER A 96 12.55 20.57 19.63
N TYR A 97 11.44 19.96 19.20
CA TYR A 97 10.63 20.43 18.08
C TYR A 97 9.15 20.38 18.44
N ASP A 98 8.50 21.55 18.55
CA ASP A 98 7.08 21.70 18.88
C ASP A 98 6.35 22.44 17.76
N LEU A 99 5.30 21.81 17.23
CA LEU A 99 4.47 22.35 16.16
C LEU A 99 3.12 22.88 16.66
N ARG A 100 2.75 22.71 17.93
CA ARG A 100 1.39 22.96 18.42
C ARG A 100 0.89 24.38 18.16
N SER A 101 1.76 25.38 18.27
CA SER A 101 1.40 26.79 18.00
C SER A 101 1.28 27.14 16.52
N LYS A 102 1.69 26.25 15.62
CA LYS A 102 1.72 26.45 14.17
C LYS A 102 0.66 25.65 13.43
N MET A 103 -0.02 24.72 14.10
CA MET A 103 -0.95 23.77 13.49
C MET A 103 -2.41 24.14 13.78
N THR A 104 -3.30 23.51 13.03
CA THR A 104 -4.75 23.58 13.23
C THR A 104 -5.17 22.97 14.56
N ALA A 105 -6.38 23.28 15.02
CA ALA A 105 -6.94 22.67 16.23
C ALA A 105 -7.18 21.16 16.03
N VAL A 106 -7.13 20.40 17.12
CA VAL A 106 -7.40 18.95 17.10
C VAL A 106 -8.88 18.71 16.77
N LYS A 107 -9.14 17.91 15.75
CA LYS A 107 -10.49 17.52 15.30
C LYS A 107 -10.97 16.24 15.99
N ASP A 108 -12.29 16.06 16.10
CA ASP A 108 -12.92 14.88 16.72
C ASP A 108 -13.40 13.86 15.66
N GLN A 109 -12.89 12.63 15.76
CA GLN A 109 -13.24 11.51 14.88
C GLN A 109 -14.36 10.63 15.43
N ASN A 110 -14.77 10.84 16.68
CA ASN A 110 -15.76 9.98 17.32
C ASN A 110 -17.14 10.14 16.67
N PRO A 111 -17.95 9.06 16.61
CA PRO A 111 -17.64 7.66 16.93
C PRO A 111 -17.21 6.83 15.69
N PHE A 112 -16.79 7.47 14.60
CA PHE A 112 -16.81 6.88 13.26
C PHE A 112 -15.64 5.95 12.94
N GLY A 113 -14.62 5.89 13.80
CA GLY A 113 -13.47 5.02 13.59
C GLY A 113 -12.71 5.34 12.29
N ASN A 114 -12.55 6.63 11.97
CA ASN A 114 -11.85 7.10 10.78
C ASN A 114 -10.52 7.80 11.13
N CYS A 115 -9.79 7.30 12.14
CA CYS A 115 -8.49 7.88 12.55
C CYS A 115 -7.51 7.97 11.38
N TRP A 116 -7.61 7.04 10.43
CA TRP A 116 -6.79 6.99 9.22
C TRP A 116 -7.04 8.22 8.33
N ALA A 117 -8.27 8.72 8.24
CA ALA A 117 -8.61 9.90 7.45
C ALA A 117 -8.13 11.18 8.16
N HIS A 118 -8.38 11.31 9.46
CA HIS A 118 -7.89 12.42 10.27
C HIS A 118 -6.35 12.53 10.26
N SER A 119 -5.66 11.39 10.39
CA SER A 119 -4.19 11.36 10.34
C SER A 119 -3.65 11.80 8.98
N ALA A 120 -4.30 11.36 7.89
CA ALA A 120 -3.92 11.74 6.53
C ALA A 120 -4.12 13.25 6.29
N MET A 121 -5.30 13.79 6.66
CA MET A 121 -5.59 15.22 6.50
C MET A 121 -4.62 16.07 7.34
N ALA A 122 -4.43 15.75 8.62
CA ALA A 122 -3.51 16.48 9.50
C ALA A 122 -2.05 16.45 9.00
N ALA A 123 -1.58 15.33 8.43
CA ALA A 123 -0.25 15.25 7.83
C ALA A 123 -0.13 16.13 6.57
N THR A 124 -1.15 16.15 5.72
CA THR A 124 -1.20 17.02 4.55
C THR A 124 -1.26 18.49 4.93
N GLU A 125 -2.12 18.87 5.89
CA GLU A 125 -2.19 20.23 6.44
C GLU A 125 -0.83 20.67 6.99
N SER A 126 -0.20 19.83 7.82
CA SER A 126 1.12 20.11 8.40
C SER A 126 2.20 20.33 7.34
N PHE A 127 2.17 19.56 6.25
CA PHE A 127 3.09 19.73 5.13
C PHE A 127 2.85 21.07 4.40
N LEU A 128 1.61 21.41 4.09
CA LEU A 128 1.27 22.64 3.37
C LEU A 128 1.60 23.89 4.21
N ILE A 129 1.26 23.87 5.51
CA ILE A 129 1.62 24.92 6.47
C ILE A 129 3.14 25.01 6.61
N GLY A 130 3.83 23.88 6.79
CA GLY A 130 5.28 23.84 6.94
C GLY A 130 6.05 24.34 5.72
N ARG A 131 5.42 24.34 4.53
CA ARG A 131 5.96 24.89 3.28
C ARG A 131 5.56 26.35 3.05
N GLY A 132 4.75 26.94 3.92
CA GLY A 132 4.24 28.31 3.77
C GLY A 132 3.28 28.47 2.59
N LEU A 133 2.64 27.39 2.15
CA LEU A 133 1.70 27.42 1.02
C LEU A 133 0.30 27.87 1.45
N VAL A 134 -0.01 27.71 2.74
CA VAL A 134 -1.29 28.06 3.38
C VAL A 134 -1.04 28.46 4.83
N SER A 135 -1.92 29.29 5.40
CA SER A 135 -1.96 29.57 6.84
C SER A 135 -2.73 28.48 7.58
N SER A 136 -2.41 28.26 8.87
CA SER A 136 -3.17 27.37 9.75
C SER A 136 -4.60 27.84 10.03
N THR A 137 -4.91 29.10 9.77
CA THR A 137 -6.26 29.68 9.89
C THR A 137 -7.12 29.45 8.66
N ASP A 138 -6.50 29.12 7.52
CA ASP A 138 -7.15 29.14 6.21
C ASP A 138 -7.31 27.74 5.60
N ILE A 139 -6.75 26.71 6.25
CA ILE A 139 -6.80 25.33 5.80
C ILE A 139 -7.62 24.47 6.77
N ASP A 140 -8.58 23.74 6.22
CA ASP A 140 -9.34 22.70 6.90
C ASP A 140 -9.73 21.64 5.86
N LEU A 141 -8.90 20.61 5.71
CA LEU A 141 -9.15 19.55 4.72
C LEU A 141 -10.25 18.62 5.22
N SER A 142 -11.13 18.18 4.31
CA SER A 142 -12.29 17.35 4.67
C SER A 142 -11.93 15.87 4.86
N GLU A 143 -11.95 15.40 6.10
CA GLU A 143 -11.83 13.97 6.42
C GLU A 143 -13.02 13.17 5.88
N TRP A 144 -14.20 13.79 5.82
CA TRP A 144 -15.43 13.17 5.33
C TRP A 144 -15.40 12.87 3.85
N TYR A 145 -14.78 13.75 3.06
CA TYR A 145 -14.57 13.48 1.64
C TYR A 145 -13.76 12.20 1.45
N LEU A 146 -12.59 12.10 2.11
CA LEU A 146 -11.75 10.91 2.02
C LEU A 146 -12.44 9.66 2.57
N THR A 147 -13.14 9.80 3.71
CA THR A 147 -13.91 8.72 4.33
C THR A 147 -14.99 8.17 3.38
N TYR A 148 -15.73 9.05 2.71
CA TYR A 148 -16.79 8.66 1.78
C TYR A 148 -16.24 7.82 0.63
N PHE A 149 -15.15 8.25 -0.02
CA PHE A 149 -14.59 7.54 -1.17
C PHE A 149 -13.96 6.19 -0.79
N ALA A 150 -13.41 6.07 0.42
CA ALA A 150 -12.91 4.78 0.91
C ALA A 150 -14.04 3.75 1.10
N TYR A 151 -15.23 4.17 1.55
CA TYR A 151 -16.37 3.27 1.72
C TYR A 151 -17.24 3.09 0.46
N ASN A 152 -17.17 4.03 -0.50
CA ASN A 152 -17.95 4.00 -1.73
C ASN A 152 -17.07 3.87 -2.99
N PRO A 153 -16.27 2.79 -3.13
CA PRO A 153 -15.43 2.61 -4.30
C PRO A 153 -16.29 2.42 -5.56
N PHE A 154 -15.88 3.08 -6.66
CA PHE A 154 -16.59 3.09 -7.94
C PHE A 154 -16.92 1.67 -8.45
N SER A 155 -16.04 0.69 -8.21
CA SER A 155 -16.21 -0.70 -8.65
C SER A 155 -17.40 -1.44 -8.02
N ARG A 156 -17.96 -0.97 -6.89
CA ARG A 156 -19.17 -1.58 -6.29
C ARG A 156 -20.47 -1.22 -7.03
N ARG A 157 -20.43 -0.30 -7.99
CA ARG A 157 -21.62 0.21 -8.69
C ARG A 157 -21.91 -0.47 -10.04
N ILE A 158 -20.99 -1.28 -10.58
CA ILE A 158 -21.08 -1.87 -11.93
C ILE A 158 -21.61 -3.33 -11.91
N HIS A 159 -21.85 -3.89 -10.71
CA HIS A 159 -22.38 -5.25 -10.54
C HIS A 159 -23.82 -5.28 -10.00
N LYS A 160 -24.64 -4.27 -10.33
CA LYS A 160 -26.09 -4.31 -10.12
C LYS A 160 -26.82 -4.18 -11.43
#